data_AF-A0A537Z0D8-F1
#
_entry.id   AF-A0A537Z0D8-F1
#
_cell.length_a   1.000
_cell.length_b   1.000
_cell.length_c   1.000
_cell.angle_alpha   90.00
_cell.angle_beta   90.00
_cell.angle_gamma   90.00
#
_symmetry.space_group_name_H-M   'P 1'
#
loop_
_entity.id
_entity.type
_entity.pdbx_description
1 polymer ?
#
loop_
_entity_poly.entity_id
_entity_poly.type
_entity_poly.pdbx_seq_one_letter_code
_entity_poly.pdbx_strand_id
1 'polypeptide(L)'
;MLVAAGLSVLVAVSAIGGRYTLISRRRVPPPVTISVRVRGATLQVPQGTTFGGLIRLEGLRPKTGRLFDVDGNVIAGHSNSGTILLDGRPSSLNVQLAPGDRIRVVGGADRTEATITVRKHERSWAPGDPQFSLSVAHHDEVITEGAVSGEAAGIRFVPTGRVKTPRTVALTFDDGPSPTYTPQILRMLRRDHVPATFFVIGELAERYPDLVRAEIRSGMSVGNHSWDHPESPPFVDLAPARVRSEISRTNAELARLGDRAHLFRPPGGSFDPSLVAVAQAESVRVVLWDVDPRDWAPGATARKIARAVLENIKPGAVVELHDGGGDRSATVAALPKIIRGIRRMGLRLGAIR
;
A
#
# COMPACT_ATOMS: atom_id res chain seq x y z
N MET A 1 82.41 -13.84 17.91
CA MET A 1 83.34 -14.95 17.58
C MET A 1 82.63 -15.84 16.59
N LEU A 2 83.08 -15.82 15.32
CA LEU A 2 83.68 -16.97 14.60
C LEU A 2 82.68 -18.15 14.43
N VAL A 3 82.45 -18.76 13.27
CA VAL A 3 83.06 -18.71 11.93
C VAL A 3 82.08 -19.40 10.96
N ALA A 4 82.10 -18.98 9.70
CA ALA A 4 81.45 -19.64 8.58
C ALA A 4 82.37 -20.66 7.90
N ALA A 5 81.74 -21.55 7.12
CA ALA A 5 82.25 -22.20 5.91
C ALA A 5 82.95 -23.57 6.01
N GLY A 6 82.61 -24.41 5.03
CA GLY A 6 83.55 -25.34 4.40
C GLY A 6 83.05 -26.75 4.24
N LEU A 7 82.30 -27.04 3.17
CA LEU A 7 82.39 -28.36 2.54
C LEU A 7 82.51 -28.20 1.02
N SER A 8 83.75 -28.35 0.56
CA SER A 8 84.14 -28.49 -0.83
C SER A 8 83.86 -29.92 -1.26
N VAL A 9 83.12 -30.12 -2.35
CA VAL A 9 83.23 -31.36 -3.13
C VAL A 9 83.55 -30.99 -4.56
N LEU A 10 84.80 -31.29 -4.88
CA LEU A 10 85.40 -31.33 -6.20
C LEU A 10 84.73 -32.47 -6.99
N VAL A 11 84.05 -32.16 -8.10
CA VAL A 11 83.69 -33.18 -9.09
C VAL A 11 84.54 -32.95 -10.33
N ALA A 12 85.40 -33.93 -10.58
CA ALA A 12 86.32 -33.98 -11.68
C ALA A 12 85.60 -33.97 -13.03
N VAL A 13 86.12 -33.13 -13.93
CA VAL A 13 85.76 -33.10 -15.35
C VAL A 13 86.31 -34.36 -16.01
N SER A 14 85.44 -35.17 -16.61
CA SER A 14 85.80 -36.10 -17.67
C SER A 14 85.07 -35.67 -18.93
N ALA A 15 85.84 -35.15 -19.89
CA ALA A 15 85.37 -34.66 -21.16
C ALA A 15 84.94 -35.84 -22.06
N ILE A 16 83.66 -35.88 -22.43
CA ILE A 16 83.19 -36.63 -23.59
C ILE A 16 82.47 -35.61 -24.48
N GLY A 17 83.00 -35.44 -25.69
CA GLY A 17 82.56 -34.45 -26.66
C GLY A 17 81.11 -34.65 -27.08
N GLY A 18 80.26 -33.71 -26.67
CA GLY A 18 78.92 -33.52 -27.22
C GLY A 18 78.79 -32.07 -27.64
N ARG A 19 78.52 -31.83 -28.92
CA ARG A 19 78.16 -30.50 -29.43
C ARG A 19 76.90 -30.03 -28.70
N TYR A 20 77.07 -29.13 -27.74
CA TYR A 20 75.96 -28.36 -27.20
C TYR A 20 75.52 -27.36 -28.27
N THR A 21 74.52 -27.75 -29.05
CA THR A 21 73.71 -26.77 -29.77
C THR A 21 73.01 -25.93 -28.71
N LEU A 22 73.52 -24.73 -28.46
CA LEU A 22 72.84 -23.70 -27.69
C LEU A 22 71.52 -23.42 -28.40
N ILE A 23 70.45 -24.10 -27.98
CA ILE A 23 69.09 -23.69 -28.27
C ILE A 23 68.95 -22.37 -27.54
N SER A 24 69.17 -21.28 -28.27
CA SER A 24 68.70 -19.95 -27.90
C SER A 24 67.23 -20.10 -27.54
N ARG A 25 66.93 -20.13 -26.24
CA ARG A 25 65.59 -19.81 -25.76
C ARG A 25 65.36 -18.41 -26.29
N ARG A 26 64.65 -18.29 -27.42
CA ARG A 26 64.11 -17.00 -27.88
C ARG A 26 63.47 -16.40 -26.63
N ARG A 27 64.07 -15.35 -26.09
CA ARG A 27 63.43 -14.51 -25.08
C ARG A 27 62.19 -13.99 -25.80
N VAL A 28 61.04 -14.63 -25.54
CA VAL A 28 59.76 -14.07 -25.95
C VAL A 28 59.73 -12.71 -25.28
N PRO A 29 59.69 -11.60 -26.03
CA PRO A 29 59.62 -10.29 -25.42
C PRO A 29 58.42 -10.28 -24.47
N PRO A 30 58.54 -9.65 -23.29
CA PRO A 30 57.42 -9.58 -22.36
C PRO A 30 56.19 -9.04 -23.12
N PRO A 31 54.99 -9.58 -22.88
CA PRO A 31 53.80 -9.15 -23.58
C PRO A 31 53.64 -7.63 -23.42
N VAL A 32 53.39 -6.93 -24.51
CA VAL A 32 53.16 -5.49 -24.45
C VAL A 32 51.88 -5.24 -23.67
N THR A 33 51.96 -4.44 -22.60
CA THR A 33 50.80 -4.09 -21.77
C THR A 33 50.43 -2.62 -21.94
N ILE A 34 49.17 -2.32 -21.66
CA ILE A 34 48.63 -0.96 -21.59
C ILE A 34 48.10 -0.70 -20.18
N SER A 35 48.18 0.56 -19.74
CA SER A 35 47.62 1.02 -18.48
C SER A 35 46.17 1.45 -18.66
N VAL A 36 45.24 0.90 -17.89
CA VAL A 36 43.84 1.36 -17.81
C VAL A 36 43.49 1.71 -16.37
N ARG A 37 42.42 2.49 -16.15
CA ARG A 37 41.94 2.81 -14.79
C ARG A 37 40.64 2.05 -14.49
N VAL A 38 40.67 1.19 -13.48
CA VAL A 38 39.50 0.42 -13.02
C VAL A 38 39.24 0.79 -11.56
N ARG A 39 38.02 1.27 -11.24
CA ARG A 39 37.64 1.68 -9.87
C ARG A 39 38.61 2.66 -9.21
N GLY A 40 39.27 3.51 -10.01
CA GLY A 40 40.26 4.48 -9.52
C GLY A 40 41.70 3.96 -9.39
N ALA A 41 41.93 2.65 -9.54
CA ALA A 41 43.27 2.06 -9.57
C ALA A 41 43.78 1.89 -11.01
N THR A 42 45.08 2.03 -11.21
CA THR A 42 45.73 1.74 -12.51
C THR A 42 46.04 0.25 -12.60
N LEU A 43 45.59 -0.38 -13.69
CA LEU A 43 45.79 -1.80 -13.97
C LEU A 43 46.55 -1.96 -15.29
N GLN A 44 47.54 -2.85 -15.31
CA GLN A 44 48.25 -3.26 -16.53
C GLN A 44 47.55 -4.45 -17.16
N VAL A 45 47.15 -4.33 -18.42
CA VAL A 45 46.52 -5.44 -19.18
C VAL A 45 47.21 -5.65 -20.52
N PRO A 46 47.21 -6.86 -21.10
CA PRO A 46 47.80 -7.10 -22.41
C PRO A 46 47.21 -6.18 -23.49
N GLN A 47 48.06 -5.69 -24.38
CA GLN A 47 47.63 -4.92 -25.54
C GLN A 47 46.66 -5.75 -26.39
N GLY A 48 45.55 -5.16 -26.83
CA GLY A 48 44.48 -5.85 -27.54
C GLY A 48 43.39 -6.43 -26.64
N THR A 49 43.51 -6.30 -25.31
CA THR A 49 42.42 -6.64 -24.37
C THR A 49 41.17 -5.83 -24.72
N THR A 50 40.03 -6.51 -24.90
CA THR A 50 38.75 -5.86 -25.13
C THR A 50 38.08 -5.44 -23.84
N PHE A 51 37.15 -4.49 -23.92
CA PHE A 51 36.34 -4.04 -22.79
C PHE A 51 35.62 -5.20 -22.08
N GLY A 52 35.01 -6.12 -22.84
CA GLY A 52 34.40 -7.33 -22.28
C GLY A 52 35.42 -8.36 -21.77
N GLY A 53 36.62 -8.39 -22.35
CA GLY A 53 37.74 -9.18 -21.85
C GLY A 53 38.16 -8.72 -20.44
N LEU A 54 38.33 -7.41 -20.27
CA LEU A 54 38.66 -6.81 -18.98
C LEU A 54 37.55 -7.02 -17.94
N ILE A 55 36.28 -6.83 -18.31
CA ILE A 55 35.14 -7.06 -17.42
C ILE A 55 35.16 -8.49 -16.85
N ARG A 56 35.46 -9.49 -17.69
CA ARG A 56 35.56 -10.89 -17.26
C ARG A 56 36.78 -11.15 -16.40
N LEU A 57 37.94 -10.62 -16.78
CA LEU A 57 39.21 -10.78 -16.05
C LEU A 57 39.10 -10.25 -14.62
N GLU A 58 38.56 -9.04 -14.47
CA GLU A 58 38.43 -8.36 -13.17
C GLU A 58 37.13 -8.73 -12.43
N GLY A 59 36.33 -9.65 -12.96
CA GLY A 59 35.07 -10.07 -12.37
C GLY A 59 34.10 -8.90 -12.10
N LEU A 60 34.11 -7.88 -12.96
CA LEU A 60 33.34 -6.66 -12.73
C LEU A 60 31.85 -6.96 -12.87
N ARG A 61 31.14 -6.88 -11.75
CA ARG A 61 29.67 -7.01 -11.69
C ARG A 61 29.09 -5.77 -11.01
N PRO A 62 28.26 -4.97 -11.71
CA PRO A 62 27.50 -3.92 -11.07
C PRO A 62 26.58 -4.51 -10.01
N LYS A 63 26.45 -3.84 -8.86
CA LYS A 63 25.34 -4.13 -7.95
C LYS A 63 24.03 -3.80 -8.67
N THR A 64 23.05 -4.66 -8.53
CA THR A 64 21.72 -4.43 -9.06
C THR A 64 20.89 -3.65 -8.04
N GLY A 65 20.21 -2.60 -8.50
CA GLY A 65 19.24 -1.89 -7.68
C GLY A 65 17.92 -2.65 -7.58
N ARG A 66 17.15 -2.40 -6.54
CA ARG A 66 15.81 -2.95 -6.33
C ARG A 66 14.78 -2.13 -7.09
N LEU A 67 13.76 -2.80 -7.61
CA LEU A 67 12.53 -2.15 -8.03
C LEU A 67 11.51 -2.30 -6.91
N PHE A 68 10.93 -1.20 -6.48
CA PHE A 68 9.84 -1.17 -5.52
C PHE A 68 8.51 -0.93 -6.22
N ASP A 69 7.44 -1.53 -5.71
CA ASP A 69 6.09 -1.14 -6.07
C ASP A 69 5.73 0.22 -5.44
N VAL A 70 4.54 0.71 -5.77
CA VAL A 70 4.02 1.98 -5.26
C VAL A 70 3.83 2.02 -3.74
N ASP A 71 3.77 0.85 -3.08
CA ASP A 71 3.65 0.69 -1.63
C ASP A 71 5.01 0.44 -0.94
N GLY A 72 6.10 0.38 -1.71
CA GLY A 72 7.45 0.20 -1.20
C GLY A 72 7.89 -1.25 -1.01
N ASN A 73 7.13 -2.24 -1.47
CA ASN A 73 7.56 -3.64 -1.47
C ASN A 73 8.45 -3.93 -2.67
N VAL A 74 9.37 -4.88 -2.51
CA VAL A 74 10.28 -5.26 -3.60
C VAL A 74 9.52 -6.10 -4.64
N ILE A 75 9.53 -5.67 -5.89
CA ILE A 75 8.94 -6.44 -7.01
C ILE A 75 9.90 -7.57 -7.38
N ALA A 76 9.52 -8.80 -7.05
CA ALA A 76 10.33 -9.98 -7.37
C ALA A 76 10.57 -10.12 -8.89
N GLY A 77 11.79 -10.53 -9.27
CA GLY A 77 12.18 -10.70 -10.67
C GLY A 77 12.45 -9.41 -11.44
N HIS A 78 12.18 -8.23 -10.86
CA HIS A 78 12.37 -6.94 -11.50
C HIS A 78 13.45 -6.15 -10.77
N SER A 79 14.55 -5.88 -11.46
CA SER A 79 15.71 -5.26 -10.83
C SER A 79 16.42 -4.32 -11.80
N ASN A 80 16.95 -3.22 -11.28
CA ASN A 80 17.62 -2.23 -12.10
C ASN A 80 19.06 -2.64 -12.27
N SER A 81 19.37 -3.18 -13.44
CA SER A 81 20.74 -3.57 -13.76
C SER A 81 21.65 -2.35 -13.71
N GLY A 82 22.73 -2.44 -12.93
CA GLY A 82 23.81 -1.48 -13.01
C GLY A 82 24.55 -1.60 -14.34
N THR A 83 25.36 -0.61 -14.67
CA THR A 83 26.07 -0.52 -15.96
C THR A 83 27.57 -0.39 -15.73
N ILE A 84 28.37 -0.97 -16.63
CA ILE A 84 29.81 -0.73 -16.69
C ILE A 84 30.07 0.23 -17.83
N LEU A 85 30.77 1.33 -17.55
CA LEU A 85 31.03 2.41 -18.48
C LEU A 85 32.50 2.43 -18.87
N LEU A 86 32.77 2.64 -20.15
CA LEU A 86 34.07 2.99 -20.70
C LEU A 86 34.07 4.50 -20.96
N ASP A 87 34.99 5.22 -20.33
CA ASP A 87 35.13 6.68 -20.40
C ASP A 87 33.80 7.45 -20.17
N GLY A 88 32.99 6.91 -19.26
CA GLY A 88 31.73 7.51 -18.85
C GLY A 88 30.52 7.14 -19.70
N ARG A 89 30.65 6.26 -20.72
CA ARG A 89 29.54 5.84 -21.58
C ARG A 89 29.41 4.31 -21.68
N PRO A 90 28.21 3.76 -21.91
CA PRO A 90 28.05 2.36 -22.28
C PRO A 90 28.81 2.10 -23.59
N SER A 91 29.52 0.97 -23.66
CA SER A 91 30.33 0.62 -24.83
C SER A 91 30.17 -0.85 -25.18
N SER A 92 30.44 -1.19 -26.44
CA SER A 92 30.41 -2.57 -26.91
C SER A 92 31.53 -3.39 -26.26
N LEU A 93 31.22 -4.63 -25.89
CA LEU A 93 32.16 -5.54 -25.23
C LEU A 93 33.39 -5.90 -26.10
N ASN A 94 33.31 -5.66 -27.42
CA ASN A 94 34.37 -6.00 -28.37
C ASN A 94 35.34 -4.83 -28.63
N VAL A 95 35.09 -3.64 -28.10
CA VAL A 95 36.00 -2.50 -28.22
C VAL A 95 37.33 -2.83 -27.57
N GLN A 96 38.44 -2.65 -28.28
CA GLN A 96 39.78 -2.78 -27.72
C GLN A 96 40.09 -1.57 -26.84
N LEU A 97 40.67 -1.83 -25.67
CA LEU A 97 41.04 -0.78 -24.73
C LEU A 97 42.29 -0.04 -25.23
N ALA A 98 42.30 1.27 -25.03
CA ALA A 98 43.44 2.13 -25.28
C ALA A 98 44.15 2.53 -23.97
N PRO A 99 45.43 2.95 -24.03
CA PRO A 99 46.12 3.47 -22.86
C PRO A 99 45.37 4.65 -22.23
N GLY A 100 45.08 4.57 -20.94
CA GLY A 100 44.43 5.62 -20.17
C GLY A 100 42.92 5.50 -20.03
N ASP A 101 42.29 4.57 -20.75
CA ASP A 101 40.84 4.30 -20.67
C ASP A 101 40.37 4.10 -19.23
N ARG A 102 39.18 4.62 -18.94
CA ARG A 102 38.59 4.60 -17.59
C ARG A 102 37.36 3.73 -17.55
N ILE A 103 37.43 2.68 -16.74
CA ILE A 103 36.35 1.74 -16.52
C ILE A 103 35.71 2.02 -15.17
N ARG A 104 34.42 2.39 -15.23
CA ARG A 104 33.62 2.69 -14.04
C ARG A 104 32.45 1.72 -13.94
N VAL A 105 32.32 1.07 -12.80
CA VAL A 105 31.15 0.26 -12.45
C VAL A 105 30.14 1.15 -11.75
N VAL A 106 28.95 1.31 -12.33
CA VAL A 106 27.84 2.08 -11.75
C VAL A 106 26.77 1.09 -11.31
N GLY A 107 26.49 1.04 -10.01
CA GLY A 107 25.39 0.23 -9.48
C GLY A 107 24.04 0.71 -10.02
N GLY A 108 23.09 -0.21 -10.17
CA GLY A 108 21.72 0.17 -10.44
C GLY A 108 21.14 0.92 -9.25
N ALA A 109 20.40 1.98 -9.52
CA ALA A 109 19.71 2.71 -8.48
C ALA A 109 18.44 1.95 -8.05
N ASP A 110 18.15 2.01 -6.76
CA ASP A 110 16.85 1.69 -6.23
C ASP A 110 15.82 2.68 -6.82
N ARG A 111 14.69 2.18 -7.31
CA ARG A 111 13.60 3.05 -7.81
C ARG A 111 12.24 2.42 -7.50
N THR A 112 11.25 3.28 -7.34
CA THR A 112 9.84 2.89 -7.39
C THR A 112 9.41 2.78 -8.85
N GLU A 113 8.54 1.84 -9.16
CA GLU A 113 7.93 1.72 -10.48
C GLU A 113 7.24 3.01 -10.93
N ALA A 114 7.10 3.19 -12.24
CA ALA A 114 6.25 4.25 -12.78
C ALA A 114 4.78 3.92 -12.53
N THR A 115 3.91 4.92 -12.55
CA THR A 115 2.45 4.71 -12.48
C THR A 115 1.80 4.89 -13.86
N ILE A 116 0.69 4.19 -14.05
CA ILE A 116 -0.22 4.36 -15.18
C ILE A 116 -1.61 4.76 -14.67
N THR A 117 -2.45 5.30 -15.56
CA THR A 117 -3.83 5.67 -15.22
C THR A 117 -4.81 4.80 -16.00
N VAL A 118 -5.64 4.07 -15.28
CA VAL A 118 -6.78 3.31 -15.79
C VAL A 118 -8.06 4.09 -15.51
N ARG A 119 -8.92 4.19 -16.52
CA ARG A 119 -10.22 4.87 -16.40
C ARG A 119 -11.34 3.86 -16.63
N LYS A 120 -12.21 3.69 -15.65
CA LYS A 120 -13.44 2.91 -15.75
C LYS A 120 -14.63 3.87 -15.80
N HIS A 121 -15.48 3.71 -16.79
CA HIS A 121 -16.66 4.57 -16.98
C HIS A 121 -17.87 3.94 -16.29
N GLU A 122 -18.34 4.54 -15.19
CA GLU A 122 -19.58 4.13 -14.53
C GLU A 122 -20.75 4.91 -15.12
N ARG A 123 -21.56 4.21 -15.94
CA ARG A 123 -22.69 4.78 -16.67
C ARG A 123 -23.99 4.72 -15.89
N SER A 124 -24.04 4.05 -14.74
CA SER A 124 -25.18 4.08 -13.84
C SER A 124 -25.15 5.32 -12.92
N TRP A 125 -26.29 5.66 -12.32
CA TRP A 125 -26.33 6.65 -11.24
C TRP A 125 -25.79 6.01 -9.98
N ALA A 126 -24.49 6.16 -9.75
CA ALA A 126 -23.80 5.68 -8.56
C ALA A 126 -23.48 6.86 -7.63
N PRO A 127 -23.09 6.62 -6.37
CA PRO A 127 -22.58 7.69 -5.52
C PRO A 127 -21.47 8.47 -6.22
N GLY A 128 -21.61 9.79 -6.34
CA GLY A 128 -20.63 10.66 -7.00
C GLY A 128 -19.38 10.89 -6.15
N ASP A 129 -19.56 10.81 -4.84
CA ASP A 129 -18.52 10.64 -3.83
C ASP A 129 -18.97 9.49 -2.92
N PRO A 130 -18.60 8.24 -3.25
CA PRO A 130 -19.12 7.05 -2.58
C PRO A 130 -18.76 6.95 -1.10
N GLN A 131 -17.73 7.68 -0.68
CA GLN A 131 -17.22 7.66 0.66
C GLN A 131 -18.01 8.62 1.54
N PHE A 132 -18.17 9.87 1.10
CA PHE A 132 -18.52 10.93 2.04
C PHE A 132 -20.00 11.32 2.03
N SER A 133 -20.73 11.16 0.91
CA SER A 133 -22.10 11.69 0.80
C SER A 133 -23.09 10.76 0.09
N LEU A 134 -24.39 11.06 0.27
CA LEU A 134 -25.48 10.42 -0.48
C LEU A 134 -25.69 11.00 -1.89
N SER A 135 -24.83 11.90 -2.35
CA SER A 135 -24.96 12.47 -3.69
C SER A 135 -24.67 11.42 -4.75
N VAL A 136 -25.49 11.37 -5.80
CA VAL A 136 -25.32 10.43 -6.92
C VAL A 136 -24.96 11.18 -8.20
N ALA A 137 -24.09 10.59 -9.01
CA ALA A 137 -23.67 11.08 -10.32
C ALA A 137 -23.24 9.92 -11.22
N HIS A 138 -23.33 10.12 -12.53
CA HIS A 138 -22.45 9.39 -13.44
C HIS A 138 -21.01 9.82 -13.15
N HIS A 139 -20.08 8.88 -13.10
CA HIS A 139 -18.69 9.20 -12.80
C HIS A 139 -17.72 8.30 -13.54
N ASP A 140 -16.52 8.81 -13.72
CA ASP A 140 -15.37 8.00 -14.09
C ASP A 140 -14.62 7.64 -12.82
N GLU A 141 -14.39 6.35 -12.63
CA GLU A 141 -13.41 5.87 -11.66
C GLU A 141 -12.04 5.92 -12.32
N VAL A 142 -11.17 6.81 -11.81
CA VAL A 142 -9.82 7.02 -12.29
C VAL A 142 -8.87 6.39 -11.28
N ILE A 143 -8.27 5.28 -11.67
CA ILE A 143 -7.32 4.51 -10.88
C ILE A 143 -5.92 4.83 -11.39
N THR A 144 -5.04 5.28 -10.51
CA THR A 144 -3.60 5.35 -10.75
C THR A 144 -3.00 4.08 -10.16
N GLU A 145 -2.32 3.27 -10.95
CA GLU A 145 -1.75 1.99 -10.52
C GLU A 145 -0.28 1.87 -10.91
N GLY A 146 0.47 1.02 -10.19
CA GLY A 146 1.83 0.65 -10.52
C GLY A 146 1.92 -0.01 -11.90
N ALA A 147 2.80 0.48 -12.78
CA ALA A 147 2.93 0.00 -14.16
C ALA A 147 3.39 -1.46 -14.27
N VAL A 148 4.00 -2.00 -13.22
CA VAL A 148 4.51 -3.37 -13.12
C VAL A 148 3.69 -4.18 -12.13
N SER A 149 3.41 -3.65 -10.94
CA SER A 149 2.68 -4.37 -9.89
C SER A 149 1.16 -4.41 -10.10
N GLY A 150 0.59 -3.38 -10.73
CA GLY A 150 -0.86 -3.16 -10.79
C GLY A 150 -1.47 -2.67 -9.47
N GLU A 151 -0.65 -2.39 -8.44
CA GLU A 151 -1.15 -1.93 -7.14
C GLU A 151 -1.67 -0.50 -7.22
N ALA A 152 -2.77 -0.21 -6.53
CA ALA A 152 -3.46 1.07 -6.61
C ALA A 152 -2.73 2.16 -5.84
N ALA A 153 -2.14 3.13 -6.54
CA ALA A 153 -1.51 4.33 -5.96
C ALA A 153 -2.48 5.51 -5.81
N GLY A 154 -3.68 5.45 -6.39
CA GLY A 154 -4.65 6.53 -6.37
C GLY A 154 -6.00 6.11 -6.91
N ILE A 155 -7.09 6.47 -6.24
CA ILE A 155 -8.44 6.28 -6.77
C ILE A 155 -9.18 7.62 -6.65
N ARG A 156 -9.79 8.07 -7.75
CA ARG A 156 -10.64 9.26 -7.78
C ARG A 156 -11.92 8.98 -8.54
N PHE A 157 -13.03 9.43 -7.97
CA PHE A 157 -14.33 9.43 -8.64
C PHE A 157 -14.54 10.82 -9.23
N VAL A 158 -14.60 10.90 -10.56
CA VAL A 158 -14.75 12.16 -11.28
C VAL A 158 -16.16 12.22 -11.87
N PRO A 159 -17.07 13.05 -11.34
CA PRO A 159 -18.40 13.20 -11.92
C PRO A 159 -18.31 13.63 -13.38
N THR A 160 -18.98 12.90 -14.27
CA THR A 160 -19.01 13.18 -15.71
C THR A 160 -20.29 13.91 -16.14
N GLY A 161 -21.16 14.24 -15.19
CA GLY A 161 -22.42 14.92 -15.45
C GLY A 161 -23.02 15.57 -14.21
N ARG A 162 -24.35 15.77 -14.24
CA ARG A 162 -25.08 16.43 -13.16
C ARG A 162 -25.02 15.60 -11.88
N VAL A 163 -24.55 16.21 -10.80
CA VAL A 163 -24.65 15.64 -9.45
C VAL A 163 -26.08 15.87 -8.91
N LYS A 164 -26.69 14.81 -8.39
CA LYS A 164 -27.99 14.86 -7.70
C LYS A 164 -27.79 14.61 -6.22
N THR A 165 -28.03 15.62 -5.41
CA THR A 165 -27.97 15.51 -3.95
C THR A 165 -29.37 15.35 -3.38
N PRO A 166 -29.69 14.21 -2.72
CA PRO A 166 -30.99 14.02 -2.11
C PRO A 166 -31.16 14.95 -0.90
N ARG A 167 -32.40 15.37 -0.61
CA ARG A 167 -32.74 16.06 0.64
C ARG A 167 -32.84 15.08 1.81
N THR A 168 -31.87 14.19 1.94
CA THR A 168 -31.81 13.09 2.90
C THR A 168 -30.51 13.21 3.71
N VAL A 169 -30.57 12.90 5.00
CA VAL A 169 -29.41 12.74 5.88
C VAL A 169 -29.36 11.28 6.34
N ALA A 170 -28.20 10.66 6.26
CA ALA A 170 -27.97 9.32 6.80
C ALA A 170 -27.42 9.43 8.22
N LEU A 171 -28.09 8.77 9.17
CA LEU A 171 -27.50 8.52 10.49
C LEU A 171 -26.81 7.16 10.44
N THR A 172 -25.55 7.13 10.83
CA THR A 172 -24.76 5.91 10.92
C THR A 172 -24.28 5.69 12.35
N PHE A 173 -24.14 4.43 12.76
CA PHE A 173 -23.74 4.03 14.11
C PHE A 173 -22.60 3.03 14.02
N ASP A 174 -21.48 3.36 14.65
CA ASP A 174 -20.25 2.56 14.64
C ASP A 174 -19.99 1.89 16.00
N ASP A 175 -19.09 0.91 15.99
CA ASP A 175 -18.58 0.12 17.11
C ASP A 175 -19.55 -0.88 17.75
N GLY A 176 -20.75 -1.02 17.21
CA GLY A 176 -21.74 -1.99 17.66
C GLY A 176 -21.48 -3.43 17.20
N PRO A 177 -22.34 -4.38 17.60
CA PRO A 177 -23.46 -4.17 18.53
C PRO A 177 -23.03 -4.14 20.00
N SER A 178 -23.52 -3.14 20.73
CA SER A 178 -23.45 -3.05 22.20
C SER A 178 -24.72 -3.63 22.83
N PRO A 179 -24.62 -4.53 23.83
CA PRO A 179 -25.79 -5.04 24.54
C PRO A 179 -26.54 -3.95 25.34
N THR A 180 -25.89 -2.82 25.63
CA THR A 180 -26.48 -1.73 26.40
C THR A 180 -27.13 -0.68 25.51
N TYR A 181 -26.44 -0.19 24.48
CA TYR A 181 -26.86 1.01 23.75
C TYR A 181 -27.56 0.71 22.43
N THR A 182 -27.13 -0.30 21.68
CA THR A 182 -27.76 -0.72 20.41
C THR A 182 -29.27 -0.95 20.58
N PRO A 183 -29.78 -1.70 21.59
CA PRO A 183 -31.23 -1.86 21.77
C PRO A 183 -31.97 -0.55 22.07
N GLN A 184 -31.32 0.42 22.73
CA GLN A 184 -31.95 1.71 23.05
C GLN A 184 -32.08 2.56 21.80
N ILE A 185 -31.01 2.65 21.01
CA ILE A 185 -30.97 3.36 19.72
C ILE A 185 -31.97 2.74 18.76
N LEU A 186 -31.92 1.42 18.58
CA LEU A 186 -32.81 0.68 17.67
C LEU A 186 -34.30 0.90 18.02
N ARG A 187 -34.66 0.88 19.30
CA ARG A 187 -36.05 1.19 19.74
C ARG A 187 -36.48 2.60 19.36
N MET A 188 -35.62 3.60 19.54
CA MET A 188 -35.94 4.99 19.17
C MET A 188 -36.09 5.15 17.66
N LEU A 189 -35.17 4.58 16.88
CA LEU A 189 -35.22 4.62 15.43
C LEU A 189 -36.50 3.96 14.88
N ARG A 190 -36.86 2.79 15.41
CA ARG A 190 -38.12 2.11 15.04
C ARG A 190 -39.35 2.93 15.39
N ARG A 191 -39.45 3.40 16.64
CA ARG A 191 -40.57 4.22 17.11
C ARG A 191 -40.76 5.44 16.20
N ASP A 192 -39.66 6.07 15.83
CA ASP A 192 -39.69 7.30 15.07
C ASP A 192 -39.68 7.06 13.55
N HIS A 193 -39.72 5.79 13.08
CA HIS A 193 -39.67 5.40 11.67
C HIS A 193 -38.47 6.00 10.93
N VAL A 194 -37.29 5.86 11.52
CA VAL A 194 -36.03 6.39 11.01
C VAL A 194 -35.16 5.25 10.52
N PRO A 195 -34.94 5.10 9.20
CA PRO A 195 -33.91 4.21 8.68
C PRO A 195 -32.53 4.72 9.08
N ALA A 196 -31.62 3.81 9.40
CA ALA A 196 -30.22 4.09 9.73
C ALA A 196 -29.30 2.97 9.23
N THR A 197 -27.99 3.21 9.34
CA THR A 197 -26.94 2.22 8.99
C THR A 197 -26.12 1.91 10.24
N PHE A 198 -25.87 0.64 10.54
CA PHE A 198 -25.02 0.20 11.64
C PHE A 198 -23.77 -0.45 11.06
N PHE A 199 -22.58 0.12 11.32
CA PHE A 199 -21.31 -0.51 10.98
C PHE A 199 -20.83 -1.31 12.17
N VAL A 200 -20.89 -2.64 12.04
CA VAL A 200 -20.68 -3.54 13.17
C VAL A 200 -19.30 -4.19 13.14
N ILE A 201 -18.71 -4.34 14.33
CA ILE A 201 -17.45 -5.05 14.56
C ILE A 201 -17.73 -6.55 14.54
N GLY A 202 -16.96 -7.31 13.76
CA GLY A 202 -17.15 -8.76 13.57
C GLY A 202 -17.15 -9.57 14.85
N GLU A 203 -16.22 -9.31 15.77
CA GLU A 203 -16.17 -9.99 17.07
C GLU A 203 -17.41 -9.73 17.93
N LEU A 204 -17.99 -8.52 17.84
CA LEU A 204 -19.21 -8.17 18.55
C LEU A 204 -20.45 -8.78 17.87
N ALA A 205 -20.45 -8.87 16.55
CA ALA A 205 -21.49 -9.58 15.80
C ALA A 205 -21.50 -11.08 16.16
N GLU A 206 -20.34 -11.71 16.26
CA GLU A 206 -20.20 -13.11 16.70
C GLU A 206 -20.67 -13.30 18.14
N ARG A 207 -20.33 -12.36 19.02
CA ARG A 207 -20.70 -12.40 20.45
C ARG A 207 -22.18 -12.11 20.71
N TYR A 208 -22.78 -11.19 19.93
CA TYR A 208 -24.15 -10.72 20.11
C TYR A 208 -24.98 -10.86 18.82
N PRO A 209 -25.10 -12.06 18.26
CA PRO A 209 -25.72 -12.28 16.95
C PRO A 209 -27.19 -11.88 16.91
N ASP A 210 -27.89 -11.94 18.04
CA ASP A 210 -29.30 -11.57 18.12
C ASP A 210 -29.54 -10.06 18.00
N LEU A 211 -28.54 -9.24 18.34
CA LEU A 211 -28.62 -7.78 18.17
C LEU A 211 -28.49 -7.41 16.69
N VAL A 212 -27.53 -8.00 15.98
CA VAL A 212 -27.39 -7.81 14.52
C VAL A 212 -28.66 -8.27 13.80
N ARG A 213 -29.19 -9.45 14.14
CA ARG A 213 -30.48 -9.90 13.60
C ARG A 213 -31.63 -8.95 13.95
N ALA A 214 -31.60 -8.30 15.11
CA ALA A 214 -32.60 -7.32 15.48
C ALA A 214 -32.48 -6.05 14.62
N GLU A 215 -31.29 -5.57 14.31
CA GLU A 215 -31.05 -4.46 13.37
C GLU A 215 -31.61 -4.80 11.99
N ILE A 216 -31.24 -5.97 11.44
CA ILE A 216 -31.71 -6.47 10.14
C ILE A 216 -33.25 -6.56 10.11
N ARG A 217 -33.86 -7.23 11.09
CA ARG A 217 -35.33 -7.36 11.18
C ARG A 217 -36.05 -6.03 11.37
N SER A 218 -35.36 -5.01 11.87
CA SER A 218 -35.90 -3.66 12.02
C SER A 218 -35.80 -2.83 10.73
N GLY A 219 -35.27 -3.40 9.65
CA GLY A 219 -35.10 -2.74 8.36
C GLY A 219 -33.95 -1.75 8.31
N MET A 220 -33.02 -1.83 9.28
CA MET A 220 -31.78 -1.05 9.25
C MET A 220 -30.82 -1.66 8.23
N SER A 221 -29.94 -0.84 7.67
CA SER A 221 -28.81 -1.36 6.89
C SER A 221 -27.69 -1.75 7.86
N VAL A 222 -27.03 -2.87 7.61
CA VAL A 222 -25.86 -3.30 8.36
C VAL A 222 -24.64 -3.26 7.44
N GLY A 223 -23.53 -2.76 7.96
CA GLY A 223 -22.25 -2.63 7.27
C GLY A 223 -21.14 -3.23 8.11
N ASN A 224 -20.00 -3.47 7.47
CA ASN A 224 -18.81 -4.05 8.08
C ASN A 224 -17.93 -2.95 8.72
N HIS A 225 -17.50 -3.15 9.96
CA HIS A 225 -16.55 -2.26 10.66
C HIS A 225 -15.28 -2.99 11.13
N SER A 226 -14.70 -3.82 10.26
CA SER A 226 -13.59 -4.74 10.54
C SER A 226 -13.96 -5.88 11.49
N TRP A 227 -13.01 -6.74 11.81
CA TRP A 227 -13.20 -7.89 12.70
C TRP A 227 -13.00 -7.49 14.16
N ASP A 228 -11.81 -6.96 14.51
CA ASP A 228 -11.44 -6.62 15.90
C ASP A 228 -11.15 -5.13 16.14
N HIS A 229 -11.47 -4.27 15.17
CA HIS A 229 -11.31 -2.81 15.25
C HIS A 229 -9.87 -2.34 15.54
N PRO A 230 -8.87 -2.72 14.71
CA PRO A 230 -7.50 -2.32 14.94
C PRO A 230 -7.28 -0.83 14.59
N GLU A 231 -6.74 -0.08 15.55
CA GLU A 231 -6.44 1.35 15.42
C GLU A 231 -4.95 1.70 15.58
N SER A 232 -4.12 0.75 16.05
CA SER A 232 -2.69 0.97 16.25
C SER A 232 -1.89 -0.22 15.70
N PRO A 233 -1.18 -0.07 14.56
CA PRO A 233 -1.09 1.14 13.75
C PRO A 233 -2.44 1.50 13.08
N PRO A 234 -2.59 2.70 12.48
CA PRO A 234 -3.78 3.04 11.68
C PRO A 234 -4.17 1.92 10.71
N PHE A 235 -5.47 1.77 10.44
CA PHE A 235 -5.98 0.60 9.72
C PHE A 235 -5.37 0.44 8.31
N VAL A 236 -5.08 1.55 7.64
CA VAL A 236 -4.40 1.58 6.32
C VAL A 236 -2.95 1.15 6.37
N ASP A 237 -2.29 1.26 7.53
CA ASP A 237 -0.89 0.89 7.72
C ASP A 237 -0.73 -0.61 8.08
N LEU A 238 -1.83 -1.35 8.19
CA LEU A 238 -1.80 -2.79 8.39
C LEU A 238 -1.33 -3.50 7.13
N ALA A 239 -0.71 -4.66 7.30
CA ALA A 239 -0.35 -5.51 6.18
C ALA A 239 -1.60 -5.85 5.33
N PRO A 240 -1.53 -5.84 3.98
CA PRO A 240 -2.70 -6.06 3.12
C PRO A 240 -3.46 -7.37 3.42
N ALA A 241 -2.74 -8.43 3.79
CA ALA A 241 -3.36 -9.69 4.21
C ALA A 241 -4.17 -9.56 5.51
N ARG A 242 -3.74 -8.69 6.44
CA ARG A 242 -4.49 -8.39 7.66
C ARG A 242 -5.75 -7.59 7.31
N VAL A 243 -5.63 -6.52 6.52
CA VAL A 243 -6.78 -5.72 6.05
C VAL A 243 -7.84 -6.62 5.38
N ARG A 244 -7.40 -7.51 4.48
CA ARG A 244 -8.30 -8.48 3.83
C ARG A 244 -8.96 -9.41 4.84
N SER A 245 -8.21 -9.93 5.82
CA SER A 245 -8.75 -10.79 6.87
C SER A 245 -9.79 -10.08 7.73
N GLU A 246 -9.55 -8.83 8.12
CA GLU A 246 -10.49 -8.00 8.89
C GLU A 246 -11.83 -7.86 8.16
N ILE A 247 -11.78 -7.56 6.86
CA ILE A 247 -12.99 -7.36 6.05
C ILE A 247 -13.69 -8.70 5.78
N SER A 248 -12.98 -9.70 5.27
CA SER A 248 -13.56 -10.97 4.83
C SER A 248 -14.17 -11.79 5.97
N ARG A 249 -13.56 -11.79 7.17
CA ARG A 249 -14.11 -12.50 8.34
C ARG A 249 -15.43 -11.88 8.79
N THR A 250 -15.51 -10.55 8.88
CA THR A 250 -16.75 -9.87 9.23
C THR A 250 -17.81 -10.04 8.16
N ASN A 251 -17.45 -10.01 6.87
CA ASN A 251 -18.37 -10.32 5.78
C ASN A 251 -18.97 -11.73 5.90
N ALA A 252 -18.14 -12.73 6.23
CA ALA A 252 -18.59 -14.10 6.42
C ALA A 252 -19.54 -14.24 7.62
N GLU A 253 -19.25 -13.55 8.72
CA GLU A 253 -20.10 -13.56 9.91
C GLU A 253 -21.45 -12.88 9.62
N LEU A 254 -21.46 -11.72 8.97
CA LEU A 254 -22.71 -11.05 8.58
C LEU A 254 -23.54 -11.91 7.62
N ALA A 255 -22.90 -12.58 6.65
CA ALA A 255 -23.58 -13.52 5.75
C ALA A 255 -24.27 -14.65 6.52
N ARG A 256 -23.61 -15.19 7.54
CA ARG A 256 -24.18 -16.22 8.44
C ARG A 256 -25.38 -15.70 9.24
N LEU A 257 -25.39 -14.41 9.56
CA LEU A 257 -26.47 -13.75 10.30
C LEU A 257 -27.65 -13.32 9.42
N GLY A 258 -27.54 -13.51 8.10
CA GLY A 258 -28.61 -13.26 7.13
C GLY A 258 -28.51 -11.90 6.43
N ASP A 259 -27.34 -11.26 6.48
CA ASP A 259 -27.08 -10.03 5.72
C ASP A 259 -25.80 -10.16 4.88
N ARG A 260 -25.86 -9.71 3.63
CA ARG A 260 -24.66 -9.62 2.80
C ARG A 260 -24.16 -8.20 2.89
N ALA A 261 -23.14 -7.97 3.71
CA ALA A 261 -22.54 -6.64 3.82
C ALA A 261 -22.11 -6.13 2.44
N HIS A 262 -22.56 -4.93 2.11
CA HIS A 262 -22.18 -4.21 0.88
C HIS A 262 -21.41 -2.92 1.18
N LEU A 263 -21.33 -2.55 2.46
CA LEU A 263 -20.69 -1.35 2.95
C LEU A 263 -19.60 -1.74 3.94
N PHE A 264 -18.51 -1.00 3.91
CA PHE A 264 -17.42 -1.11 4.86
C PHE A 264 -17.02 0.29 5.31
N ARG A 265 -16.87 0.49 6.62
CA ARG A 265 -16.24 1.68 7.17
C ARG A 265 -14.94 1.25 7.87
N PRO A 266 -13.79 1.83 7.53
CA PRO A 266 -12.55 1.49 8.19
C PRO A 266 -12.47 2.10 9.61
N PRO A 267 -11.95 1.36 10.59
CA PRO A 267 -11.61 1.88 11.91
C PRO A 267 -10.82 3.19 11.86
N GLY A 268 -11.23 4.14 12.71
CA GLY A 268 -10.62 5.46 12.81
C GLY A 268 -10.74 6.34 11.56
N GLY A 269 -11.56 5.96 10.57
CA GLY A 269 -11.70 6.68 9.31
C GLY A 269 -10.46 6.60 8.40
N SER A 270 -9.57 5.66 8.66
CA SER A 270 -8.34 5.45 7.87
C SER A 270 -8.69 5.15 6.42
N PHE A 271 -8.13 5.90 5.47
CA PHE A 271 -8.51 5.78 4.06
C PHE A 271 -7.34 6.04 3.12
N ASP A 272 -7.09 5.09 2.21
CA ASP A 272 -6.16 5.23 1.11
C ASP A 272 -6.64 4.41 -0.12
N PRO A 273 -5.99 4.57 -1.29
CA PRO A 273 -6.33 3.83 -2.50
C PRO A 273 -6.21 2.31 -2.36
N SER A 274 -5.17 1.82 -1.67
CA SER A 274 -4.90 0.39 -1.49
C SER A 274 -6.02 -0.28 -0.68
N LEU A 275 -6.50 0.37 0.39
CA LEU A 275 -7.65 -0.07 1.18
C LEU A 275 -8.92 -0.12 0.34
N VAL A 276 -9.18 0.89 -0.49
CA VAL A 276 -10.34 0.89 -1.38
C VAL A 276 -10.28 -0.27 -2.36
N ALA A 277 -9.12 -0.56 -2.93
CA ALA A 277 -8.93 -1.70 -3.82
C ALA A 277 -9.19 -3.04 -3.11
N VAL A 278 -8.70 -3.20 -1.87
CA VAL A 278 -8.99 -4.40 -1.05
C VAL A 278 -10.50 -4.50 -0.74
N ALA A 279 -11.14 -3.40 -0.34
CA ALA A 279 -12.59 -3.37 -0.08
C ALA A 279 -13.41 -3.75 -1.32
N GLN A 280 -13.05 -3.22 -2.49
CA GLN A 280 -13.67 -3.59 -3.77
C GLN A 280 -13.48 -5.07 -4.11
N ALA A 281 -12.29 -5.62 -3.88
CA ALA A 281 -12.02 -7.05 -4.08
C ALA A 281 -12.87 -7.94 -3.16
N GLU A 282 -13.18 -7.45 -1.95
CA GLU A 282 -14.10 -8.09 -1.00
C GLU A 282 -15.58 -7.71 -1.23
N SER A 283 -15.90 -7.08 -2.38
CA SER A 283 -17.25 -6.69 -2.78
C SER A 283 -17.99 -5.74 -1.82
N VAL A 284 -17.24 -4.90 -1.10
CA VAL A 284 -17.78 -3.89 -0.19
C VAL A 284 -17.34 -2.48 -0.60
N ARG A 285 -18.24 -1.51 -0.42
CA ARG A 285 -17.98 -0.09 -0.70
C ARG A 285 -17.48 0.60 0.56
N VAL A 286 -16.36 1.32 0.45
CA VAL A 286 -15.86 2.17 1.55
C VAL A 286 -16.78 3.38 1.75
N VAL A 287 -17.22 3.57 3.00
CA VAL A 287 -18.09 4.66 3.46
C VAL A 287 -17.46 5.36 4.67
N LEU A 288 -17.36 6.67 4.60
CA LEU A 288 -16.89 7.57 5.66
C LEU A 288 -18.07 8.47 6.09
N TRP A 289 -17.81 9.74 6.39
CA TRP A 289 -18.82 10.69 6.89
C TRP A 289 -18.51 12.14 6.52
N ASP A 290 -19.55 12.96 6.48
CA ASP A 290 -19.44 14.43 6.36
C ASP A 290 -19.41 15.11 7.74
N VAL A 291 -20.07 14.52 8.74
CA VAL A 291 -20.34 15.15 10.04
C VAL A 291 -19.96 14.22 11.18
N ASP A 292 -18.92 14.61 11.92
CA ASP A 292 -18.49 13.97 13.17
C ASP A 292 -18.80 14.92 14.36
N PRO A 293 -19.76 14.56 15.23
CA PRO A 293 -20.08 15.33 16.43
C PRO A 293 -19.17 15.01 17.64
N ARG A 294 -18.23 14.07 17.48
CA ARG A 294 -17.33 13.54 18.51
C ARG A 294 -18.08 13.03 19.72
N ASP A 295 -19.12 12.23 19.48
CA ASP A 295 -19.95 11.66 20.54
C ASP A 295 -19.21 10.62 21.39
N TRP A 296 -18.13 10.06 20.85
CA TRP A 296 -17.20 9.18 21.54
C TRP A 296 -16.28 9.88 22.55
N ALA A 297 -16.06 11.19 22.40
CA ALA A 297 -15.04 11.91 23.15
C ALA A 297 -15.38 12.13 24.65
N PRO A 298 -14.38 12.14 25.54
CA PRO A 298 -14.58 12.48 26.94
C PRO A 298 -15.27 13.84 27.13
N GLY A 299 -16.32 13.89 27.96
CA GLY A 299 -17.08 15.12 28.23
C GLY A 299 -18.06 15.53 27.11
N ALA A 300 -18.32 14.64 26.15
CA ALA A 300 -19.46 14.76 25.25
C ALA A 300 -20.77 14.80 26.05
N THR A 301 -21.70 15.64 25.61
CA THR A 301 -23.04 15.75 26.22
C THR A 301 -24.08 15.72 25.13
N ALA A 302 -25.29 15.24 25.44
CA ALA A 302 -26.39 15.18 24.48
C ALA A 302 -26.65 16.52 23.78
N ARG A 303 -26.52 17.64 24.51
CA ARG A 303 -26.69 18.99 23.96
C ARG A 303 -25.58 19.35 22.97
N LYS A 304 -24.32 19.03 23.29
CA LYS A 304 -23.16 19.31 22.41
C LYS A 304 -23.26 18.47 21.13
N ILE A 305 -23.53 17.18 21.26
CA ILE A 305 -23.68 16.24 20.12
C ILE A 305 -24.80 16.72 19.20
N ALA A 306 -26.01 16.92 19.72
CA ALA A 306 -27.14 17.34 18.90
C ALA A 306 -26.92 18.70 18.24
N ARG A 307 -26.22 19.63 18.89
CA ARG A 307 -25.86 20.93 18.29
C ARG A 307 -24.86 20.74 17.15
N ALA A 308 -23.77 20.01 17.39
CA ALA A 308 -22.74 19.75 16.38
C ALA A 308 -23.33 19.09 15.12
N VAL A 309 -24.24 18.12 15.29
CA VAL A 309 -24.95 17.54 14.14
C VAL A 309 -25.79 18.59 13.42
N LEU A 310 -26.70 19.27 14.13
CA LEU A 310 -27.69 20.15 13.49
C LEU A 310 -27.09 21.41 12.86
N GLU A 311 -25.93 21.88 13.32
CA GLU A 311 -25.21 23.03 12.74
C GLU A 311 -24.42 22.67 11.47
N ASN A 312 -24.05 21.39 11.27
CA ASN A 312 -23.16 20.98 10.19
C ASN A 312 -23.83 20.10 9.12
N ILE A 313 -25.06 19.63 9.34
CA ILE A 313 -25.79 18.84 8.33
C ILE A 313 -26.24 19.68 7.14
N LYS A 314 -26.17 19.06 5.96
CA LYS A 314 -26.65 19.56 4.65
C LYS A 314 -27.42 18.44 3.94
N PRO A 315 -28.22 18.74 2.90
CA PRO A 315 -28.76 17.70 2.02
C PRO A 315 -27.66 16.72 1.58
N GLY A 316 -27.89 15.42 1.75
CA GLY A 316 -26.97 14.36 1.38
C GLY A 316 -25.95 13.98 2.45
N ALA A 317 -25.97 14.63 3.63
CA ALA A 317 -24.96 14.40 4.67
C ALA A 317 -24.99 12.98 5.25
N VAL A 318 -23.81 12.43 5.52
CA VAL A 318 -23.60 11.23 6.33
C VAL A 318 -23.10 11.65 7.72
N VAL A 319 -23.82 11.27 8.78
CA VAL A 319 -23.50 11.62 10.18
C VAL A 319 -22.97 10.38 10.89
N GLU A 320 -21.74 10.47 11.38
CA GLU A 320 -21.10 9.47 12.23
C GLU A 320 -21.58 9.61 13.69
N LEU A 321 -22.08 8.52 14.26
CA LEU A 321 -22.40 8.37 15.68
C LEU A 321 -21.93 6.98 16.12
N HIS A 322 -21.93 6.73 17.41
CA HIS A 322 -21.45 5.46 17.97
C HIS A 322 -22.53 4.79 18.83
N ASP A 323 -22.74 3.50 18.63
CA ASP A 323 -23.55 2.65 19.51
C ASP A 323 -22.71 1.65 20.33
N GLY A 324 -21.41 1.56 20.06
CA GLY A 324 -20.43 0.83 20.89
C GLY A 324 -19.22 1.67 21.30
N GLY A 325 -18.09 1.00 21.59
CA GLY A 325 -16.81 1.69 21.87
C GLY A 325 -16.73 2.48 23.18
N GLY A 326 -17.55 2.16 24.19
CA GLY A 326 -17.54 2.84 25.50
C GLY A 326 -18.92 3.38 25.92
N ASP A 327 -18.96 4.44 26.74
CA ASP A 327 -20.22 5.02 27.24
C ASP A 327 -20.94 5.86 26.18
N ARG A 328 -22.04 5.35 25.63
CA ARG A 328 -22.88 6.04 24.63
C ARG A 328 -24.17 6.63 25.18
N SER A 329 -24.25 6.84 26.50
CA SER A 329 -25.41 7.47 27.15
C SER A 329 -25.74 8.86 26.56
N ALA A 330 -24.71 9.66 26.26
CA ALA A 330 -24.87 10.98 25.65
C ALA A 330 -25.42 10.92 24.22
N THR A 331 -24.98 9.94 23.41
CA THR A 331 -25.49 9.68 22.05
C THR A 331 -26.96 9.28 22.07
N VAL A 332 -27.31 8.33 22.94
CA VAL A 332 -28.70 7.90 23.19
C VAL A 332 -29.58 9.10 23.54
N ALA A 333 -29.13 9.95 24.47
CA ALA A 333 -29.89 11.13 24.88
C ALA A 333 -29.96 12.24 23.81
N ALA A 334 -28.98 12.32 22.90
CA ALA A 334 -28.97 13.29 21.80
C ALA A 334 -29.95 12.94 20.67
N LEU A 335 -30.12 11.65 20.39
CA LEU A 335 -30.79 11.14 19.20
C LEU A 335 -32.20 11.71 18.96
N PRO A 336 -33.10 11.81 19.96
CA PRO A 336 -34.42 12.41 19.75
C PRO A 336 -34.38 13.87 19.30
N LYS A 337 -33.38 14.65 19.78
CA LYS A 337 -33.22 16.05 19.39
C LYS A 337 -32.67 16.15 17.96
N ILE A 338 -31.76 15.26 17.59
CA ILE A 338 -31.21 15.17 16.23
C ILE A 338 -32.32 14.86 15.22
N ILE A 339 -33.08 13.78 15.44
CA ILE A 339 -34.18 13.35 14.55
C ILE A 339 -35.20 14.48 14.34
N ARG A 340 -35.65 15.12 15.43
CA ARG A 340 -36.60 16.24 15.34
C ARG A 340 -36.00 17.48 14.69
N GLY A 341 -34.70 17.74 14.89
CA GLY A 341 -34.01 18.86 14.26
C GLY A 341 -33.93 18.70 12.74
N ILE A 342 -33.47 17.53 12.28
CA ILE A 342 -33.38 17.20 10.84
C ILE A 342 -34.74 17.37 10.16
N ARG A 343 -35.81 16.84 10.76
CA ARG A 343 -37.18 16.98 10.23
C ARG A 343 -37.66 18.42 10.16
N ARG A 344 -37.38 19.23 11.19
CA ARG A 344 -37.75 20.67 11.21
C ARG A 344 -37.02 21.48 10.14
N MET A 345 -35.84 21.04 9.71
CA MET A 345 -35.11 21.63 8.58
C MET A 345 -35.65 21.20 7.21
N GLY A 346 -36.73 20.40 7.17
CA GLY A 346 -37.31 19.90 5.91
C GLY A 346 -36.40 18.89 5.20
N LEU A 347 -35.58 18.16 5.96
CA LEU A 347 -34.74 17.07 5.47
C LEU A 347 -35.36 15.71 5.86
N ARG A 348 -35.14 14.71 5.02
CA ARG A 348 -35.54 13.32 5.26
C ARG A 348 -34.39 12.58 5.96
N LEU A 349 -34.73 11.48 6.63
CA LEU A 349 -33.77 10.54 7.19
C LEU A 349 -33.73 9.28 6.31
N GLY A 350 -32.54 8.72 6.12
CA GLY A 350 -32.35 7.51 5.32
C GLY A 350 -31.19 6.65 5.82
N ALA A 351 -31.06 5.47 5.22
CA ALA A 351 -29.92 4.59 5.40
C ALA A 351 -29.04 4.62 4.15
N ILE A 352 -27.76 4.30 4.31
CA ILE A 352 -26.84 4.01 3.21
C ILE A 352 -27.14 2.58 2.78
N ARG A 353 -27.19 2.33 1.48
CA ARG A 353 -27.47 1.02 0.90
C ARG A 353 -26.53 0.70 -0.24
#